data_AF-A0A7Y2F9U9-F1
#
_entry.id   AF-A0A7Y2F9U9-F1
#
_cell.length_a   1.000
_cell.length_b   1.000
_cell.length_c   1.000
_cell.angle_alpha   90.00
_cell.angle_beta   90.00
_cell.angle_gamma   90.00
#
_symmetry.space_group_name_H-M   'P 1'
#
loop_
_entity.id
_entity.type
_entity.pdbx_description
1 polymer ?
#
loop_
_entity_poly.entity_id
_entity_poly.type
_entity_poly.pdbx_seq_one_letter_code
_entity_poly.pdbx_strand_id
1 'polypeptide(L)'
;MSNRVFGDKEIIEASRQFVCVRPDSYESEANQELVRALLRGTMQNTAFCLLSPDGNERLSRSGRSFGDDIGGASGLDRVALQFRSKGDPLDALTPDFHSFRMALNISAADSRVLVLISAPADQIGDAEKRMRSVAWNDDIVGRFHYDFESNAAKFIKPLGLRNTKSDSGIYLVDPDRFGVSGQVVQRLPIDVDNEKLIAAMKTANSQYAKVTERKIYSQHVAEGHRSGYFFEMAMPYGEDRNGDGVPDPDSARKFDSAKSQSLRTGNYYPDNSEL
;
A
#
# COMPACT_ATOMS: atom_id res chain seq x y z
N MET A 1 -15.96 4.15 24.38
CA MET A 1 -16.29 4.97 23.19
C MET A 1 -15.67 4.27 21.99
N SER A 2 -16.46 4.00 20.94
CA SER A 2 -16.04 3.16 19.82
C SER A 2 -15.05 3.90 18.93
N ASN A 3 -13.76 3.55 19.02
CA ASN A 3 -12.67 4.02 18.15
C ASN A 3 -12.88 3.54 16.69
N ARG A 4 -13.75 4.19 15.91
CA ARG A 4 -13.87 3.92 14.46
C ARG A 4 -13.77 5.18 13.60
N VAL A 5 -12.86 6.08 13.96
CA VAL A 5 -12.65 7.37 13.30
C VAL A 5 -12.53 7.25 11.76
N PHE A 6 -11.86 6.24 11.21
CA PHE A 6 -11.64 6.15 9.75
C PHE A 6 -12.72 5.39 8.96
N GLY A 7 -13.58 4.64 9.63
CA GLY A 7 -14.66 3.89 8.98
C GLY A 7 -15.99 4.63 8.96
N ASP A 8 -16.05 5.78 9.61
CA ASP A 8 -17.24 6.60 9.71
C ASP A 8 -17.53 7.28 8.37
N LYS A 9 -18.79 7.20 7.92
CA LYS A 9 -19.22 7.68 6.60
C LYS A 9 -18.84 9.15 6.38
N GLU A 10 -19.04 10.00 7.37
CA GLU A 10 -18.72 11.42 7.31
C GLU A 10 -17.21 11.68 7.15
N ILE A 11 -16.37 10.88 7.80
CA ILE A 11 -14.91 10.98 7.67
C ILE A 11 -14.48 10.49 6.29
N ILE A 12 -15.06 9.39 5.80
CA ILE A 12 -14.80 8.90 4.44
C ILE A 12 -15.17 9.98 3.41
N GLU A 13 -16.34 10.59 3.53
CA GLU A 13 -16.81 11.64 2.64
C GLU A 13 -15.89 12.87 2.67
N ALA A 14 -15.55 13.38 3.86
CA ALA A 14 -14.64 14.52 4.01
C ALA A 14 -13.22 14.20 3.49
N SER A 15 -12.73 12.97 3.71
CA SER A 15 -11.40 12.55 3.27
C SER A 15 -11.24 12.49 1.75
N ARG A 16 -12.33 12.44 0.97
CA ARG A 16 -12.27 12.46 -0.51
C ARG A 16 -11.73 13.77 -1.09
N GLN A 17 -11.65 14.84 -0.30
CA GLN A 17 -11.01 16.09 -0.69
C GLN A 17 -9.47 16.06 -0.52
N PHE A 18 -8.92 14.95 -0.01
CA PHE A 18 -7.51 14.80 0.32
C PHE A 18 -6.92 13.60 -0.43
N VAL A 19 -5.60 13.65 -0.65
CA VAL A 19 -4.82 12.48 -1.07
C VAL A 19 -4.14 11.93 0.17
N CYS A 20 -4.38 10.66 0.47
CA CYS A 20 -3.67 9.95 1.53
C CYS A 20 -2.39 9.35 0.95
N VAL A 21 -1.24 9.82 1.42
CA VAL A 21 0.07 9.25 1.08
C VAL A 21 0.59 8.49 2.29
N ARG A 22 0.86 7.19 2.10
CA ARG A 22 1.59 6.38 3.08
C ARG A 22 3.06 6.37 2.65
N PRO A 23 3.96 7.08 3.35
CA PRO A 23 5.37 6.96 3.06
C PRO A 23 5.85 5.55 3.41
N ASP A 24 6.64 4.97 2.53
CA ASP A 24 7.26 3.67 2.76
C ASP A 24 8.40 3.82 3.80
N SER A 25 8.14 3.44 5.05
CA SER A 25 9.01 3.75 6.20
C SER A 25 10.29 2.91 6.31
N TYR A 26 10.31 1.73 5.72
CA TYR A 26 11.44 0.78 5.76
C TYR A 26 12.04 0.50 4.37
N GLU A 27 11.45 1.04 3.31
CA GLU A 27 11.76 0.72 1.93
C GLU A 27 12.77 1.71 1.33
N SER A 28 12.90 2.90 1.91
CA SER A 28 13.81 3.94 1.42
C SER A 28 14.31 4.83 2.55
N GLU A 29 15.61 5.11 2.55
CA GLU A 29 16.22 6.08 3.46
C GLU A 29 15.55 7.47 3.33
N ALA A 30 15.29 7.93 2.11
CA ALA A 30 14.64 9.22 1.85
C ALA A 30 13.23 9.31 2.46
N ASN A 31 12.44 8.23 2.40
CA ASN A 31 11.14 8.19 3.04
C ASN A 31 11.25 8.11 4.57
N GLN A 32 12.26 7.42 5.10
CA GLN A 32 12.54 7.41 6.54
C GLN A 32 12.93 8.82 7.04
N GLU A 33 13.73 9.56 6.28
CA GLU A 33 14.07 10.96 6.56
C GLU A 33 12.82 11.86 6.58
N LEU A 34 11.90 11.66 5.63
CA LEU A 34 10.62 12.39 5.63
C LEU A 34 9.82 12.11 6.90
N VAL A 35 9.69 10.83 7.31
CA VAL A 35 9.00 10.45 8.55
C VAL A 35 9.68 11.10 9.76
N ARG A 36 11.03 11.06 9.83
CA ARG A 36 11.81 11.71 10.90
C ARG A 36 11.58 13.20 10.94
N ALA A 37 11.60 13.89 9.80
CA ALA A 37 11.31 15.31 9.72
C ALA A 37 9.91 15.62 10.29
N LEU A 38 8.90 14.81 9.93
CA LEU A 38 7.54 14.95 10.45
C LEU A 38 7.47 14.71 11.96
N LEU A 39 8.22 13.73 12.49
CA LEU A 39 8.24 13.31 13.88
C LEU A 39 9.42 13.85 14.71
N ARG A 40 9.96 15.02 14.32
CA ARG A 40 11.00 15.76 15.08
C ARG A 40 12.26 14.94 15.37
N GLY A 41 12.73 14.20 14.38
CA GLY A 41 13.93 13.35 14.44
C GLY A 41 13.65 11.89 14.78
N THR A 42 12.52 11.58 15.42
CA THR A 42 12.17 10.19 15.78
C THR A 42 11.65 9.41 14.59
N MET A 43 11.86 8.09 14.58
CA MET A 43 11.29 7.19 13.58
C MET A 43 10.30 6.23 14.26
N GLN A 44 9.06 6.23 13.77
CA GLN A 44 8.00 5.38 14.30
C GLN A 44 7.18 4.82 13.13
N ASN A 45 6.65 3.61 13.30
CA ASN A 45 5.95 2.87 12.24
C ASN A 45 4.60 3.51 11.82
N THR A 46 4.18 4.62 12.43
CA THR A 46 2.97 5.36 12.03
C THR A 46 3.13 6.84 12.37
N ALA A 47 2.94 7.69 11.36
CA ALA A 47 2.90 9.13 11.48
C ALA A 47 1.72 9.67 10.67
N PHE A 48 0.92 10.55 11.26
CA PHE A 48 -0.13 11.30 10.59
C PHE A 48 0.21 12.78 10.61
N CYS A 49 0.04 13.45 9.47
CA CYS A 49 0.13 14.90 9.34
C CYS A 49 -0.69 15.31 8.11
N LEU A 50 -1.44 16.40 8.21
CA LEU A 50 -2.00 17.07 7.05
C LEU A 50 -0.99 18.08 6.51
N LEU A 51 -0.75 18.02 5.21
CA LEU A 51 0.10 18.98 4.49
C LEU A 51 -0.74 19.83 3.55
N SER A 52 -0.25 21.03 3.21
CA SER A 52 -0.76 21.83 2.11
C SER A 52 -0.67 21.07 0.78
N PRO A 53 -1.46 21.45 -0.24
CA PRO A 53 -1.46 20.74 -1.53
C PRO A 53 -0.10 20.65 -2.24
N ASP A 54 0.84 21.54 -1.92
CA ASP A 54 2.22 21.52 -2.44
C ASP A 54 3.20 20.70 -1.57
N GLY A 55 2.72 20.13 -0.47
CA GLY A 55 3.50 19.29 0.46
C GLY A 55 4.41 20.06 1.41
N ASN A 56 4.41 21.40 1.39
CA ASN A 56 5.44 22.21 2.07
C ASN A 56 5.02 22.68 3.48
N GLU A 57 3.74 22.96 3.71
CA GLU A 57 3.24 23.48 4.98
C GLU A 57 2.49 22.39 5.76
N ARG A 58 2.73 22.32 7.07
CA ARG A 58 1.99 21.44 7.98
C ARG A 58 0.72 22.13 8.45
N LEU A 59 -0.43 21.55 8.10
CA LEU A 59 -1.77 22.02 8.45
C LEU A 59 -2.32 21.36 9.72
N SER A 60 -1.66 20.30 10.20
CA SER A 60 -1.95 19.67 11.50
C SER A 60 -0.66 19.35 12.25
N ARG A 61 -0.80 19.05 13.55
CA ARG A 61 0.28 18.42 14.31
C ARG A 61 0.58 17.04 13.73
N SER A 62 1.87 16.70 13.74
CA SER A 62 2.31 15.34 13.47
C SER A 62 2.11 14.46 14.71
N GLY A 63 1.61 13.25 14.53
CA GLY A 63 1.44 12.32 15.65
C GLY A 63 1.11 10.89 15.22
N ARG A 64 0.86 10.03 16.21
CA ARG A 64 0.48 8.62 15.99
C ARG A 64 -1.02 8.40 15.79
N SER A 65 -1.82 9.41 16.11
CA SER A 65 -3.26 9.43 15.91
C SER A 65 -3.60 10.49 14.90
N PHE A 66 -4.55 10.17 14.02
CA PHE A 66 -5.14 11.15 13.12
C PHE A 66 -6.29 11.85 13.82
N GLY A 67 -6.38 13.17 13.63
CA GLY A 67 -7.63 13.89 13.84
C GLY A 67 -7.88 14.46 15.24
N ASP A 68 -7.05 14.15 16.24
CA ASP A 68 -7.22 14.66 17.61
C ASP A 68 -7.20 16.20 17.66
N ASP A 69 -6.41 16.84 16.79
CA ASP A 69 -6.28 18.29 16.68
C ASP A 69 -7.08 18.92 15.52
N ILE A 70 -7.53 18.10 14.56
CA ILE A 70 -8.30 18.55 13.39
C ILE A 70 -9.79 18.67 13.73
N GLY A 71 -10.31 17.82 14.64
CA GLY A 71 -11.72 17.85 15.06
C GLY A 71 -12.65 17.07 14.12
N GLY A 72 -12.17 15.95 13.56
CA GLY A 72 -12.99 15.05 12.73
C GLY A 72 -13.37 15.62 11.36
N ALA A 73 -14.53 15.22 10.84
CA ALA A 73 -14.96 15.50 9.48
C ALA A 73 -15.10 17.00 9.20
N SER A 74 -15.75 17.75 10.10
CA SER A 74 -15.88 19.22 9.97
C SER A 74 -14.55 19.95 10.02
N GLY A 75 -13.54 19.35 10.67
CA GLY A 75 -12.17 19.83 10.64
C GLY A 75 -11.53 19.70 9.27
N LEU A 76 -11.66 18.52 8.67
CA LEU A 76 -11.19 18.25 7.32
C LEU A 76 -11.85 19.18 6.30
N ASP A 77 -13.17 19.36 6.37
CA ASP A 77 -13.89 20.27 5.46
C ASP A 77 -13.35 21.70 5.56
N ARG A 78 -13.10 22.18 6.79
CA ARG A 78 -12.57 23.52 7.02
C ARG A 78 -11.17 23.71 6.46
N VAL A 79 -10.33 22.68 6.54
CA VAL A 79 -8.99 22.69 5.93
C VAL A 79 -9.12 22.70 4.40
N ALA A 80 -9.95 21.82 3.84
CA ALA A 80 -10.15 21.72 2.40
C ALA A 80 -10.65 23.05 1.79
N LEU A 81 -11.55 23.77 2.47
CA LEU A 81 -12.08 25.07 2.03
C LEU A 81 -11.02 26.18 1.88
N GLN A 82 -9.84 26.02 2.47
CA GLN A 82 -8.74 26.99 2.34
C GLN A 82 -8.02 26.87 0.98
N PHE A 83 -8.22 25.76 0.27
CA PHE A 83 -7.51 25.45 -0.96
C PHE A 83 -8.48 25.21 -2.11
N ARG A 84 -8.13 25.72 -3.30
CA ARG A 84 -8.90 25.47 -4.52
C ARG A 84 -8.34 24.26 -5.24
N SER A 85 -9.18 23.25 -5.49
CA SER A 85 -8.81 22.11 -6.33
C SER A 85 -8.41 22.58 -7.74
N LYS A 86 -7.39 21.92 -8.30
CA LYS A 86 -6.85 22.17 -9.64
C LYS A 86 -6.79 20.87 -10.42
N GLY A 87 -7.12 20.93 -11.71
CA GLY A 87 -7.12 19.77 -12.59
C GLY A 87 -8.38 18.91 -12.48
N ASP A 88 -8.38 17.81 -13.22
CA ASP A 88 -9.42 16.78 -13.16
C ASP A 88 -8.99 15.69 -12.16
N PRO A 89 -9.79 15.37 -11.13
CA PRO A 89 -9.50 14.27 -10.21
C PRO A 89 -9.27 12.92 -10.92
N LEU A 90 -9.89 12.70 -12.08
CA LEU A 90 -9.71 11.47 -12.87
C LEU A 90 -8.33 11.39 -13.55
N ASP A 91 -7.57 12.47 -13.54
CA ASP A 91 -6.21 12.55 -14.09
C ASP A 91 -5.13 12.57 -12.98
N ALA A 92 -5.52 12.35 -11.72
CA ALA A 92 -4.58 12.17 -10.63
C ALA A 92 -3.74 10.90 -10.82
N LEU A 93 -2.51 10.91 -10.30
CA LEU A 93 -1.60 9.76 -10.39
C LEU A 93 -2.25 8.49 -9.82
N THR A 94 -1.98 7.35 -10.44
CA THR A 94 -2.46 6.07 -9.92
C THR A 94 -1.65 5.72 -8.68
N PRO A 95 -2.27 5.35 -7.54
CA PRO A 95 -1.53 4.87 -6.38
C PRO A 95 -0.77 3.59 -6.73
N ASP A 96 0.51 3.52 -6.40
CA ASP A 96 1.36 2.35 -6.65
C ASP A 96 2.22 2.04 -5.40
N PHE A 97 3.11 1.05 -5.54
CA PHE A 97 4.04 0.64 -4.49
C PHE A 97 5.46 0.60 -5.05
N HIS A 98 6.45 0.68 -4.16
CA HIS A 98 7.85 0.54 -4.51
C HIS A 98 8.20 -0.77 -5.24
N SER A 99 7.46 -1.86 -4.98
CA SER A 99 7.68 -3.14 -5.66
C SER A 99 6.44 -4.04 -5.66
N PHE A 100 6.37 -4.94 -6.65
CA PHE A 100 5.34 -5.99 -6.71
C PHE A 100 5.20 -6.81 -5.42
N ARG A 101 6.34 -7.19 -4.82
CA ARG A 101 6.35 -7.95 -3.55
C ARG A 101 5.61 -7.18 -2.46
N MET A 102 5.87 -5.89 -2.35
CA MET A 102 5.21 -5.03 -1.38
C MET A 102 3.74 -4.83 -1.71
N ALA A 103 3.41 -4.58 -2.98
CA ALA A 103 2.03 -4.48 -3.41
C ALA A 103 1.22 -5.73 -3.05
N LEU A 104 1.80 -6.93 -3.22
CA LEU A 104 1.17 -8.20 -2.86
C LEU A 104 1.01 -8.35 -1.34
N ASN A 105 2.05 -8.05 -0.57
CA ASN A 105 2.02 -8.10 0.89
C ASN A 105 1.01 -7.12 1.50
N ILE A 106 0.99 -5.87 1.05
CA ILE A 106 0.07 -4.85 1.54
C ILE A 106 -1.37 -5.14 1.11
N SER A 107 -1.58 -5.64 -0.11
CA SER A 107 -2.91 -6.11 -0.55
C SER A 107 -3.43 -7.26 0.32
N ALA A 108 -2.56 -8.19 0.70
CA ALA A 108 -2.93 -9.19 1.69
C ALA A 108 -3.30 -8.55 3.02
N ALA A 109 -2.44 -7.70 3.60
CA ALA A 109 -2.66 -7.09 4.92
C ALA A 109 -3.99 -6.33 4.98
N ASP A 110 -4.31 -5.56 3.95
CA ASP A 110 -5.51 -4.75 3.85
C ASP A 110 -6.75 -5.53 3.35
N SER A 111 -6.58 -6.82 3.01
CA SER A 111 -7.62 -7.68 2.46
C SER A 111 -8.25 -7.07 1.20
N ARG A 112 -7.41 -6.75 0.22
CA ARG A 112 -7.79 -6.20 -1.08
C ARG A 112 -7.27 -7.05 -2.22
N VAL A 113 -7.98 -7.01 -3.34
CA VAL A 113 -7.49 -7.53 -4.63
C VAL A 113 -6.39 -6.59 -5.14
N LEU A 114 -5.27 -7.16 -5.57
CA LEU A 114 -4.20 -6.43 -6.25
C LEU A 114 -4.49 -6.40 -7.76
N VAL A 115 -4.37 -5.22 -8.37
CA VAL A 115 -4.38 -5.03 -9.81
C VAL A 115 -2.94 -4.84 -10.25
N LEU A 116 -2.32 -5.90 -10.76
CA LEU A 116 -0.99 -5.83 -11.34
C LEU A 116 -1.10 -5.49 -12.83
N ILE A 117 -0.47 -4.39 -13.23
CA ILE A 117 -0.35 -3.98 -14.62
C ILE A 117 1.06 -4.33 -15.08
N SER A 118 1.18 -5.25 -16.04
CA SER A 118 2.47 -5.56 -16.65
C SER A 118 2.50 -5.10 -18.10
N ALA A 119 3.57 -4.38 -18.43
CA ALA A 119 3.85 -3.90 -19.77
C ALA A 119 5.37 -3.70 -19.94
N PRO A 120 5.91 -3.75 -21.15
CA PRO A 120 7.31 -3.40 -21.41
C PRO A 120 7.68 -2.02 -20.85
N ALA A 121 8.95 -1.81 -20.52
CA ALA A 121 9.42 -0.58 -19.87
C ALA A 121 9.12 0.70 -20.67
N ASP A 122 9.09 0.62 -22.00
CA ASP A 122 8.74 1.73 -22.90
C ASP A 122 7.22 2.00 -22.98
N GLN A 123 6.39 1.10 -22.46
CA GLN A 123 4.92 1.18 -22.50
C GLN A 123 4.28 1.35 -21.11
N ILE A 124 5.04 1.14 -20.03
CA ILE A 124 4.50 1.18 -18.66
C ILE A 124 3.93 2.55 -18.30
N GLY A 125 4.55 3.63 -18.75
CA GLY A 125 4.06 4.99 -18.50
C GLY A 125 2.73 5.30 -19.20
N ASP A 126 2.46 4.69 -20.35
CA ASP A 126 1.16 4.84 -21.02
C ASP A 126 0.09 3.98 -20.36
N ALA A 127 0.46 2.79 -19.87
CA ALA A 127 -0.42 1.98 -19.04
C ALA A 127 -0.80 2.70 -17.75
N GLU A 128 0.14 3.36 -17.08
CA GLU A 128 -0.10 4.16 -15.86
C GLU A 128 -1.08 5.31 -16.12
N LYS A 129 -0.86 6.09 -17.19
CA LYS A 129 -1.79 7.18 -17.58
C LYS A 129 -3.20 6.67 -17.82
N ARG A 130 -3.35 5.55 -18.53
CA ARG A 130 -4.66 4.95 -18.78
C ARG A 130 -5.37 4.55 -17.48
N MET A 131 -4.62 4.04 -16.50
CA MET A 131 -5.17 3.57 -15.23
C MET A 131 -5.68 4.69 -14.31
N ARG A 132 -5.27 5.95 -14.51
CA ARG A 132 -5.72 7.09 -13.68
C ARG A 132 -7.24 7.18 -13.60
N SER A 133 -7.90 7.24 -14.77
CA SER A 133 -9.36 7.31 -14.86
C SER A 133 -10.08 6.09 -14.27
N VAL A 134 -9.41 4.94 -14.20
CA VAL A 134 -9.94 3.70 -13.62
C VAL A 134 -9.79 3.71 -12.10
N ALA A 135 -8.61 4.06 -11.59
CA ALA A 135 -8.30 4.09 -10.17
C ALA A 135 -9.12 5.14 -9.41
N TRP A 136 -9.42 6.26 -10.06
CA TRP A 136 -10.20 7.37 -9.49
C TRP A 136 -11.69 7.32 -9.83
N ASN A 137 -12.16 6.27 -10.50
CA ASN A 137 -13.59 6.07 -10.73
C ASN A 137 -14.34 5.84 -9.40
N ASP A 138 -15.54 6.44 -9.24
CA ASP A 138 -16.33 6.37 -8.00
C ASP A 138 -16.65 4.95 -7.52
N ASP A 139 -16.80 4.00 -8.46
CA ASP A 139 -17.06 2.60 -8.14
C ASP A 139 -15.80 1.84 -7.68
N ILE A 140 -14.61 2.39 -7.94
CA ILE A 140 -13.32 1.71 -7.81
C ILE A 140 -12.44 2.33 -6.71
N VAL A 141 -12.46 3.65 -6.56
CA VAL A 141 -11.56 4.40 -5.68
C VAL A 141 -11.49 3.79 -4.26
N GLY A 142 -10.26 3.50 -3.83
CA GLY A 142 -9.97 2.92 -2.49
C GLY A 142 -10.32 1.44 -2.30
N ARG A 143 -10.81 0.73 -3.34
CA ARG A 143 -11.17 -0.70 -3.24
C ARG A 143 -10.04 -1.65 -3.63
N PHE A 144 -9.08 -1.18 -4.41
CA PHE A 144 -7.98 -1.98 -4.94
C PHE A 144 -6.64 -1.33 -4.62
N HIS A 145 -5.61 -2.16 -4.68
CA HIS A 145 -4.23 -1.74 -4.78
C HIS A 145 -3.75 -1.95 -6.21
N TYR A 146 -2.81 -1.14 -6.67
CA TYR A 146 -2.26 -1.23 -8.01
C TYR A 146 -0.75 -1.35 -7.93
N ASP A 147 -0.17 -2.01 -8.92
CA ASP A 147 1.28 -2.08 -9.09
C ASP A 147 1.61 -2.17 -10.57
N PHE A 148 2.73 -1.59 -10.97
CA PHE A 148 3.17 -1.51 -12.36
C PHE A 148 4.52 -2.21 -12.49
N GLU A 149 4.59 -3.27 -13.31
CA GLU A 149 5.80 -4.08 -13.42
C GLU A 149 6.20 -4.39 -14.86
N SER A 150 7.42 -4.00 -15.21
CA SER A 150 8.01 -4.23 -16.53
C SER A 150 8.82 -5.52 -16.62
N ASN A 151 9.24 -6.07 -15.49
CA ASN A 151 9.99 -7.32 -15.40
C ASN A 151 9.11 -8.45 -14.87
N ALA A 152 8.63 -9.30 -15.79
CA ALA A 152 7.78 -10.44 -15.45
C ALA A 152 8.44 -11.43 -14.45
N ALA A 153 9.77 -11.49 -14.39
CA ALA A 153 10.48 -12.36 -13.45
C ALA A 153 10.10 -12.10 -11.99
N LYS A 154 9.68 -10.86 -11.65
CA LYS A 154 9.31 -10.49 -10.28
C LYS A 154 7.99 -11.13 -9.82
N PHE A 155 7.05 -11.39 -10.73
CA PHE A 155 5.71 -11.87 -10.37
C PHE A 155 5.38 -13.28 -10.88
N ILE A 156 6.11 -13.82 -11.87
CA ILE A 156 5.83 -15.17 -12.41
C ILE A 156 5.79 -16.23 -11.31
N LYS A 157 6.84 -16.31 -10.48
CA LYS A 157 6.94 -17.33 -9.42
C LYS A 157 5.93 -17.09 -8.30
N PRO A 158 5.80 -15.88 -7.71
CA PRO A 158 4.78 -15.62 -6.69
C PRO A 158 3.33 -15.89 -7.14
N LEU A 159 3.05 -15.72 -8.43
CA LEU A 159 1.71 -15.94 -8.99
C LEU A 159 1.52 -17.32 -9.63
N GLY A 160 2.52 -18.21 -9.54
CA GLY A 160 2.45 -19.56 -10.10
C GLY A 160 2.25 -19.60 -11.62
N LEU A 161 2.67 -18.56 -12.34
CA LEU A 161 2.51 -18.45 -13.79
C LEU A 161 3.56 -19.31 -14.50
N ARG A 162 3.21 -19.79 -15.70
CA ARG A 162 4.17 -20.46 -16.58
C ARG A 162 4.90 -19.38 -17.38
N ASN A 163 6.21 -19.52 -17.51
CA ASN A 163 7.08 -18.56 -18.20
C ASN A 163 6.64 -18.40 -19.68
N THR A 164 5.83 -17.38 -19.98
CA THR A 164 5.34 -17.09 -21.32
C THR A 164 5.95 -15.80 -21.83
N LYS A 165 6.53 -15.84 -23.04
CA LYS A 165 7.35 -14.77 -23.64
C LYS A 165 6.62 -13.43 -23.92
N SER A 166 5.42 -13.22 -23.38
CA SER A 166 4.70 -11.95 -23.44
C SER A 166 3.68 -11.90 -22.30
N ASP A 167 4.13 -11.41 -21.15
CA ASP A 167 3.31 -11.30 -19.94
C ASP A 167 2.66 -9.91 -19.78
N SER A 168 2.60 -9.14 -20.87
CA SER A 168 1.82 -7.90 -20.88
C SER A 168 0.34 -8.19 -20.61
N GLY A 169 -0.27 -7.36 -19.79
CA GLY A 169 -1.67 -7.50 -19.42
C GLY A 169 -1.97 -6.93 -18.04
N ILE A 170 -3.24 -7.01 -17.67
CA ILE A 170 -3.75 -6.62 -16.36
C ILE A 170 -4.16 -7.88 -15.62
N TYR A 171 -3.62 -8.08 -14.43
CA TYR A 171 -3.83 -9.25 -13.59
C TYR A 171 -4.59 -8.81 -12.35
N LEU A 172 -5.78 -9.39 -12.16
CA LEU A 172 -6.50 -9.30 -10.91
C LEU A 172 -6.02 -10.45 -10.02
N VAL A 173 -5.38 -10.11 -8.92
CA VAL A 173 -4.68 -11.04 -8.04
C VAL A 173 -5.37 -11.08 -6.69
N ASP A 174 -5.79 -12.27 -6.30
CA ASP A 174 -6.18 -12.62 -4.94
C ASP A 174 -4.90 -12.98 -4.15
N PRO A 175 -4.43 -12.12 -3.24
CA PRO A 175 -3.24 -12.40 -2.48
C PRO A 175 -3.50 -13.49 -1.42
N ASP A 176 -2.50 -14.34 -1.19
CA ASP A 176 -2.56 -15.26 -0.06
C ASP A 176 -2.60 -14.51 1.28
N ARG A 177 -2.79 -15.27 2.36
CA ARG A 177 -2.98 -14.69 3.69
C ARG A 177 -1.88 -13.70 4.12
N PHE A 178 -0.63 -13.93 3.72
CA PHE A 178 0.55 -13.16 4.11
C PHE A 178 1.18 -12.40 2.93
N GLY A 179 0.55 -12.43 1.76
CA GLY A 179 1.00 -11.82 0.51
C GLY A 179 2.38 -12.29 0.07
N VAL A 180 2.67 -13.57 0.29
CA VAL A 180 3.88 -14.24 -0.21
C VAL A 180 3.67 -14.71 -1.64
N SER A 181 2.47 -15.21 -1.91
CA SER A 181 1.99 -15.67 -3.20
C SER A 181 0.59 -15.11 -3.48
N GLY A 182 0.10 -15.32 -4.69
CA GLY A 182 -1.25 -14.92 -5.06
C GLY A 182 -1.81 -15.76 -6.20
N GLN A 183 -3.13 -15.81 -6.29
CA GLN A 183 -3.83 -16.44 -7.39
C GLN A 183 -4.32 -15.36 -8.37
N VAL A 184 -3.96 -15.48 -9.65
CA VAL A 184 -4.58 -14.67 -10.70
C VAL A 184 -6.01 -15.16 -10.90
N VAL A 185 -6.99 -14.37 -10.47
CA VAL A 185 -8.42 -14.68 -10.65
C VAL A 185 -8.91 -14.30 -12.04
N GLN A 186 -8.27 -13.29 -12.66
CA GLN A 186 -8.56 -12.89 -14.02
C GLN A 186 -7.34 -12.20 -14.65
N ARG A 187 -7.07 -12.50 -15.92
CA ARG A 187 -6.11 -11.77 -16.76
C ARG A 187 -6.87 -11.10 -17.90
N LEU A 188 -6.57 -9.83 -18.14
CA LEU A 188 -7.12 -9.03 -19.25
C LEU A 188 -5.99 -8.52 -20.15
N PRO A 189 -6.26 -8.29 -21.45
CA PRO A 189 -5.36 -7.56 -22.33
C PRO A 189 -5.02 -6.17 -21.77
N ILE A 190 -3.81 -5.68 -22.03
CA ILE A 190 -3.34 -4.37 -21.56
C ILE A 190 -4.12 -3.20 -22.17
N ASP A 191 -4.75 -3.42 -23.32
CA ASP A 191 -5.56 -2.49 -24.12
C ASP A 191 -7.07 -2.71 -23.95
N VAL A 192 -7.50 -3.53 -22.98
CA VAL A 192 -8.91 -3.77 -22.70
C VAL A 192 -9.65 -2.45 -22.50
N ASP A 193 -10.90 -2.33 -22.93
CA ASP A 193 -11.72 -1.14 -22.67
C ASP A 193 -11.88 -0.86 -21.14
N ASN A 194 -11.94 0.42 -20.75
CA ASN A 194 -12.01 0.81 -19.34
C ASN A 194 -13.30 0.36 -18.65
N GLU A 195 -14.45 0.38 -19.34
CA GLU A 195 -15.71 -0.09 -18.77
C GLU A 195 -15.66 -1.60 -18.51
N LYS A 196 -15.07 -2.36 -19.45
CA LYS A 196 -14.84 -3.80 -19.27
C LYS A 196 -13.89 -4.10 -18.12
N LEU A 197 -12.83 -3.31 -17.96
CA LEU A 197 -11.89 -3.44 -16.84
C LEU A 197 -12.59 -3.17 -15.51
N ILE A 198 -13.33 -2.07 -15.40
CA ILE A 198 -14.11 -1.71 -14.20
C ILE A 198 -15.09 -2.82 -13.84
N ALA A 199 -15.80 -3.39 -14.82
CA ALA A 199 -16.72 -4.50 -14.60
C ALA A 199 -16.01 -5.77 -14.08
N ALA A 200 -14.85 -6.11 -14.63
CA ALA A 200 -14.02 -7.22 -14.18
C ALA A 200 -13.53 -7.00 -12.74
N MET A 201 -13.01 -5.80 -12.44
CA MET A 201 -12.57 -5.42 -11.10
C MET A 201 -13.71 -5.54 -10.08
N LYS A 202 -14.89 -4.98 -10.37
CA LYS A 202 -16.07 -5.08 -9.49
C LYS A 202 -16.47 -6.54 -9.22
N THR A 203 -16.38 -7.39 -10.25
CA THR A 203 -16.66 -8.83 -10.12
C THR A 203 -15.64 -9.50 -9.21
N ALA A 204 -14.35 -9.29 -9.44
CA ALA A 204 -13.27 -9.85 -8.63
C ALA A 204 -13.37 -9.42 -7.17
N ASN A 205 -13.59 -8.13 -6.90
CA ASN A 205 -13.75 -7.63 -5.53
C ASN A 205 -15.01 -8.19 -4.85
N SER A 206 -16.12 -8.34 -5.58
CA SER A 206 -17.34 -8.96 -5.05
C SER A 206 -17.17 -10.44 -4.73
N GLN A 207 -16.36 -11.17 -5.51
CA GLN A 207 -16.03 -12.57 -5.24
C GLN A 207 -15.09 -12.68 -4.03
N TYR A 208 -14.03 -11.88 -4.02
CA TYR A 208 -13.09 -11.80 -2.90
C TYR A 208 -13.80 -11.50 -1.58
N ALA A 209 -14.67 -10.49 -1.54
CA ALA A 209 -15.41 -10.10 -0.34
C ALA A 209 -16.35 -11.20 0.20
N LYS A 210 -16.77 -12.17 -0.63
CA LYS A 210 -17.62 -13.30 -0.20
C LYS A 210 -16.83 -14.40 0.48
N VAL A 211 -15.57 -14.58 0.10
CA VAL A 211 -14.74 -15.72 0.54
C VAL A 211 -13.69 -15.32 1.57
N THR A 212 -13.31 -14.04 1.60
CA THR A 212 -12.28 -13.54 2.51
C THR A 212 -12.86 -13.28 3.90
N GLU A 213 -12.34 -14.01 4.88
CA GLU A 213 -12.66 -13.78 6.27
C GLU A 213 -12.09 -12.46 6.78
N ARG A 214 -12.84 -11.79 7.67
CA ARG A 214 -12.35 -10.59 8.33
C ARG A 214 -11.14 -10.92 9.20
N LYS A 215 -10.00 -10.33 8.90
CA LYS A 215 -8.77 -10.48 9.69
C LYS A 215 -8.92 -9.83 11.07
N ILE A 216 -8.50 -10.56 12.09
CA ILE A 216 -8.23 -10.00 13.43
C ILE A 216 -6.72 -9.73 13.50
N TYR A 217 -6.35 -8.44 13.62
CA TYR A 217 -4.95 -7.99 13.51
C TYR A 217 -3.99 -8.79 14.40
N SER A 218 -4.29 -8.92 15.70
CA SER A 218 -3.42 -9.62 16.65
C SER A 218 -3.23 -11.09 16.31
N GLN A 219 -4.28 -11.78 15.85
CA GLN A 219 -4.21 -13.18 15.42
C GLN A 219 -3.39 -13.32 14.15
N HIS A 220 -3.62 -12.45 13.16
CA HIS A 220 -2.88 -12.43 11.92
C HIS A 220 -1.37 -12.23 12.14
N VAL A 221 -0.99 -11.26 12.97
CA VAL A 221 0.42 -10.99 13.33
C VAL A 221 1.03 -12.18 14.07
N ALA A 222 0.34 -12.73 15.06
CA ALA A 222 0.82 -13.89 15.81
C ALA A 222 1.00 -15.13 14.93
N GLU A 223 0.12 -15.34 13.96
CA GLU A 223 0.24 -16.42 12.99
C GLU A 223 1.39 -16.21 12.00
N GLY A 224 1.58 -14.99 11.49
CA GLY A 224 2.73 -14.68 10.64
C GLY A 224 4.07 -14.97 11.33
N HIS A 225 4.20 -14.55 12.59
CA HIS A 225 5.37 -14.84 13.42
C HIS A 225 5.56 -16.35 13.67
N ARG A 226 4.48 -17.09 13.97
CA ARG A 226 4.57 -18.55 14.16
C ARG A 226 4.98 -19.29 12.89
N SER A 227 4.47 -18.85 11.74
CA SER A 227 4.85 -19.40 10.43
C SER A 227 6.27 -19.02 10.02
N GLY A 228 6.91 -18.06 10.70
CA GLY A 228 8.29 -17.65 10.42
C GLY A 228 8.41 -16.81 9.15
N TYR A 229 7.34 -16.18 8.68
CA TYR A 229 7.42 -15.26 7.53
C TYR A 229 8.21 -14.01 7.93
N PHE A 230 9.26 -13.72 7.17
CA PHE A 230 10.05 -12.49 7.32
C PHE A 230 10.39 -11.92 5.96
N PHE A 231 9.96 -10.68 5.73
CA PHE A 231 10.30 -9.89 4.57
C PHE A 231 11.44 -8.95 4.96
N GLU A 232 12.56 -9.01 4.26
CA GLU A 232 13.61 -8.01 4.43
C GLU A 232 13.30 -6.78 3.56
N MET A 233 13.70 -5.61 4.06
CA MET A 233 13.49 -4.29 3.47
C MET A 233 14.83 -3.56 3.41
N ALA A 234 14.91 -2.51 2.59
CA ALA A 234 16.14 -1.74 2.39
C ALA A 234 16.66 -1.10 3.69
N MET A 235 15.77 -0.65 4.58
CA MET A 235 16.10 -0.08 5.87
C MET A 235 15.84 -1.07 7.02
N PRO A 236 16.66 -1.05 8.08
CA PRO A 236 16.44 -1.87 9.26
C PRO A 236 15.08 -1.62 9.91
N TYR A 237 14.42 -2.70 10.33
CA TYR A 237 13.20 -2.60 11.11
C TYR A 237 13.44 -2.09 12.52
N GLY A 238 12.46 -1.36 13.03
CA GLY A 238 12.42 -0.85 14.40
C GLY A 238 11.93 0.58 14.46
N GLU A 239 11.59 1.01 15.67
CA GLU A 239 11.36 2.42 15.98
C GLU A 239 12.66 2.99 16.57
N ASP A 240 12.91 4.27 16.34
CA ASP A 240 13.97 5.06 16.96
C ASP A 240 13.28 6.21 17.70
N ARG A 241 13.03 6.01 18.99
CA ARG A 241 12.17 6.89 19.79
C ARG A 241 12.92 8.06 20.41
N ASN A 242 14.24 7.97 20.54
CA ASN A 242 15.08 9.04 21.06
C ASN A 242 15.66 9.92 19.94
N GLY A 243 15.54 9.50 18.67
CA GLY A 243 16.00 10.24 17.50
C GLY A 243 17.51 10.16 17.30
N ASP A 244 18.18 9.12 17.78
CA ASP A 244 19.64 8.98 17.70
C ASP A 244 20.14 8.36 16.38
N GLY A 245 19.21 7.98 15.49
CA GLY A 245 19.50 7.36 14.21
C GLY A 245 19.53 5.82 14.28
N VAL A 246 19.41 5.22 15.46
CA VAL A 246 19.55 3.79 15.69
C VAL A 246 18.21 3.20 16.15
N PRO A 247 17.76 2.06 15.60
CA PRO A 247 16.58 1.38 16.13
C PRO A 247 16.74 0.99 17.61
N ASP A 248 15.69 1.20 18.40
CA ASP A 248 15.63 0.83 19.81
C ASP A 248 16.04 -0.65 20.00
N PRO A 249 16.92 -0.98 20.97
CA PRO A 249 17.48 -2.33 21.11
C PRO A 249 16.45 -3.45 21.26
N ASP A 250 15.31 -3.17 21.89
CA ASP A 250 14.22 -4.14 22.06
C ASP A 250 13.52 -4.44 20.73
N SER A 251 13.33 -3.39 19.91
CA SER A 251 12.78 -3.51 18.56
C SER A 251 13.74 -4.30 17.68
N ALA A 252 15.03 -3.93 17.64
CA ALA A 252 16.05 -4.60 16.84
C ALA A 252 16.13 -6.10 17.15
N ARG A 253 16.25 -6.47 18.44
CA ARG A 253 16.32 -7.88 18.88
C ARG A 253 15.11 -8.71 18.44
N LYS A 254 13.92 -8.12 18.43
CA LYS A 254 12.70 -8.79 17.96
C LYS A 254 12.81 -9.16 16.48
N PHE A 255 13.27 -8.23 15.64
CA PHE A 255 13.40 -8.46 14.20
C PHE A 255 14.56 -9.42 13.87
N ASP A 256 15.67 -9.34 14.58
CA ASP A 256 16.79 -10.29 14.44
C ASP A 256 16.36 -11.72 14.77
N SER A 257 15.57 -11.89 15.82
CA SER A 257 15.02 -13.19 16.21
C SER A 257 14.07 -13.75 15.13
N ALA A 258 13.20 -12.89 14.58
CA ALA A 258 12.26 -13.25 13.52
C ALA A 258 13.00 -13.63 12.23
N LYS A 259 14.02 -12.86 11.82
CA LYS A 259 14.89 -13.16 10.68
C LYS A 259 15.64 -14.48 10.86
N SER A 260 16.15 -14.74 12.07
CA SER A 260 16.82 -16.00 12.38
C SER A 260 15.87 -17.21 12.26
N GLN A 261 14.61 -17.05 12.69
CA GLN A 261 13.59 -18.09 12.56
C GLN A 261 13.17 -18.32 11.10
N SER A 262 13.01 -17.25 10.31
CA SER A 262 12.60 -17.35 8.91
C SER A 262 13.64 -18.09 8.07
N LEU A 263 14.93 -17.83 8.33
CA LEU A 263 16.03 -18.54 7.68
C LEU A 263 15.99 -20.05 7.96
N ARG A 264 15.64 -20.46 9.18
CA ARG A 264 15.50 -21.88 9.55
C ARG A 264 14.27 -22.56 8.95
N THR A 265 13.19 -21.80 8.73
CA THR A 265 11.91 -22.32 8.23
C THR A 265 11.78 -22.25 6.71
N GLY A 266 12.72 -21.58 6.03
CA GLY A 266 12.65 -21.35 4.58
C GLY A 266 11.67 -20.24 4.19
N ASN A 267 11.11 -19.51 5.15
CA ASN A 267 10.14 -18.43 4.96
C ASN A 267 10.79 -17.04 5.05
N TYR A 268 12.07 -16.97 4.65
CA TYR A 268 12.82 -15.72 4.52
C TYR A 268 12.72 -15.19 3.09
N TYR A 269 12.29 -13.94 2.96
CA TYR A 269 12.13 -13.24 1.69
C TYR A 269 13.07 -12.05 1.69
N PRO A 270 14.24 -12.13 1.03
CA PRO A 270 15.21 -11.03 1.00
C PRO A 270 14.62 -9.80 0.32
N ASP A 271 15.23 -8.63 0.55
CA ASP A 271 14.87 -7.47 -0.23
C ASP A 271 15.36 -7.66 -1.67
N ASN A 272 14.39 -7.64 -2.60
CA ASN A 272 14.61 -7.78 -4.03
C ASN A 272 14.13 -6.52 -4.77
N SER A 273 14.08 -5.38 -4.09
CA SER A 273 13.71 -4.08 -4.67
C SER A 273 14.52 -3.73 -5.94
N GLU A 274 15.72 -4.28 -6.08
CA GLU A 274 16.60 -4.11 -7.25
C GLU A 274 16.57 -5.24 -8.31
N LEU A 275 15.80 -6.32 -8.13
CA LEU A 275 15.67 -7.43 -9.09
C LEU A 275 14.40 -7.29 -9.93
#